data_AF-A0AAC9UIT4-F1
#
_entry.id   AF-A0AAC9UIT4-F1
#
_cell.length_a   1.000
_cell.length_b   1.000
_cell.length_c   1.000
_cell.angle_alpha   90.00
_cell.angle_beta   90.00
_cell.angle_gamma   90.00
#
_symmetry.space_group_name_H-M   'P 1'
#
loop_
_entity.id
_entity.type
_entity.pdbx_description
1 polymer ?
#
loop_
_entity_poly.entity_id
_entity_poly.type
_entity_poly.pdbx_seq_one_letter_code
_entity_poly.pdbx_strand_id
1 'polypeptide(L)'
;MFVRYRKSKKNYGAIIAIVIATISSVISLGLFFYRFGFDFSATITDWINTATYFNNLLSPIFLFITILLLYWTWRDTKEALEIQSNELSLQRRELKSNRSIHEKQLQTQKRKDDLDIFSRRINELDKNFVSVLSERDLMYILPRFLAALHNNNLLEDCYIKVMDQVRVVEPDVKQMTMNISKYIYNETFNTDDAIKDYLKLSITHNKQCLLAHLFEIDEHRSHIFTVMIGQILINSNIFKRRVNTLERLLGRIDRVSIAFSHIYIEELELHFDIEIIFLLSDAGYLNIPEGLDTVLREL
;
A
#
# COMPACT_ATOMS: atom_id res chain seq x y z
N MET A 1 -1.66 32.54 -7.53
CA MET A 1 -1.60 33.24 -6.24
C MET A 1 -0.72 34.47 -6.44
N PHE A 2 -1.30 35.66 -6.60
CA PHE A 2 -0.54 36.88 -6.91
C PHE A 2 0.12 37.41 -5.64
N VAL A 3 1.45 37.28 -5.53
CA VAL A 3 2.25 37.97 -4.53
C VAL A 3 2.21 39.47 -4.86
N ARG A 4 1.29 40.20 -4.23
CA ARG A 4 1.30 41.67 -4.25
C ARG A 4 2.53 42.13 -3.47
N TYR A 5 3.61 42.45 -4.20
CA TYR A 5 4.76 43.18 -3.68
C TYR A 5 4.26 44.52 -3.12
N ARG A 6 4.07 44.59 -1.80
CA ARG A 6 3.74 45.83 -1.11
C ARG A 6 5.01 46.69 -1.13
N LYS A 7 5.02 47.73 -1.96
CA LYS A 7 6.09 48.73 -2.04
C LYS A 7 6.53 49.13 -0.62
N SER A 8 7.80 48.95 -0.32
CA SER A 8 8.47 49.49 0.87
C SER A 8 8.03 50.94 1.05
N LYS A 9 7.28 51.21 2.11
CA LYS A 9 7.05 52.59 2.56
C LYS A 9 8.41 53.08 3.02
N LYS A 10 9.09 53.85 2.18
CA LYS A 10 10.34 54.52 2.56
C LYS A 10 10.07 55.35 3.81
N ASN A 11 11.03 55.36 4.75
CA ASN A 11 10.93 56.01 6.06
C ASN A 11 11.02 57.54 5.95
N TYR A 12 10.11 58.14 5.19
CA TYR A 12 10.04 59.58 4.95
C TYR A 12 9.89 60.36 6.25
N GLY A 13 9.21 59.80 7.26
CA GLY A 13 9.09 60.43 8.58
C GLY A 13 10.46 60.67 9.24
N ALA A 14 11.31 59.65 9.34
CA ALA A 14 12.63 59.76 9.95
C ALA A 14 13.52 60.76 9.22
N ILE A 15 13.48 60.74 7.88
CA ILE A 15 14.21 61.68 7.03
C ILE A 15 13.72 63.12 7.28
N ILE A 16 12.41 63.34 7.34
CA ILE A 16 11.82 64.65 7.62
C ILE A 16 12.21 65.15 9.02
N ALA A 17 12.19 64.30 10.04
CA ALA A 17 12.58 64.66 11.39
C ALA A 17 14.06 65.10 11.49
N ILE A 18 14.96 64.38 10.81
CA ILE A 18 16.38 64.75 10.73
C ILE A 18 16.55 66.09 10.00
N VAL A 19 15.88 66.28 8.87
CA VAL A 19 15.92 67.54 8.10
C VAL A 19 15.43 68.72 8.93
N ILE A 20 14.33 68.56 9.67
CA ILE A 20 13.82 69.61 10.58
C ILE A 20 14.86 69.94 11.66
N ALA A 21 15.49 68.93 12.28
CA ALA A 21 16.52 69.12 13.30
C ALA A 21 17.73 69.92 12.77
N THR A 22 18.18 69.58 11.55
CA THR A 22 19.31 70.25 10.91
C THR A 22 18.96 71.70 10.58
N ILE A 23 17.78 71.93 9.97
CA ILE A 23 17.32 73.28 9.61
C ILE A 23 17.14 74.15 10.86
N SER A 24 16.51 73.63 11.93
CA SER A 24 16.31 74.39 13.17
C SER A 24 17.63 74.78 13.82
N SER A 25 18.63 73.89 13.79
CA SER A 25 19.96 74.15 14.33
C SER A 25 20.69 75.23 13.53
N VAL A 26 20.65 75.16 12.19
CA VAL A 26 21.26 76.15 11.29
C VAL A 26 20.59 77.53 11.44
N ILE A 27 19.26 77.57 11.52
CA ILE A 27 18.51 78.83 11.72
C ILE A 27 18.86 79.45 13.08
N SER A 28 18.91 78.64 14.15
CA SER A 28 19.23 79.14 15.49
C SER A 28 20.64 79.73 15.56
N LEU A 29 21.63 79.06 14.95
CA LEU A 29 22.99 79.58 14.83
C LEU A 29 23.03 80.87 14.00
N GLY A 30 22.37 80.88 12.84
CA GLY A 30 22.33 82.03 11.95
C GLY A 30 21.72 83.27 12.59
N LEU A 31 20.59 83.13 13.29
CA LEU A 31 19.93 84.22 14.00
C LEU A 31 20.77 84.79 15.14
N PHE A 32 21.48 83.92 15.87
CA PHE A 32 22.36 84.35 16.96
C PHE A 32 23.54 85.18 16.44
N PHE A 33 24.27 84.69 15.44
CA PHE A 33 25.41 85.42 14.87
C PHE A 33 24.97 86.68 14.12
N TYR A 34 23.78 86.69 13.52
CA TYR A 34 23.21 87.91 12.95
C TYR A 34 22.94 88.98 14.01
N ARG A 35 22.42 88.59 15.18
CA ARG A 35 22.03 89.53 16.23
C ARG A 35 23.20 90.02 17.09
N PHE A 36 24.14 89.14 17.40
CA PHE A 36 25.23 89.41 18.35
C PHE A 36 26.58 89.66 17.67
N GLY A 37 26.67 89.47 16.35
CA GLY A 37 27.93 89.58 15.61
C GLY A 37 28.83 88.36 15.80
N PHE A 38 29.92 88.33 15.04
CA PHE A 38 30.92 87.27 15.13
C PHE A 38 32.25 87.89 15.57
N ASP A 39 32.70 87.57 16.78
CA ASP A 39 33.96 88.07 17.33
C ASP A 39 34.95 86.91 17.53
N PHE A 40 35.89 86.77 16.59
CA PHE A 40 36.97 85.78 16.67
C PHE A 40 38.01 86.11 17.77
N SER A 41 37.99 87.32 18.33
CA SER A 41 38.90 87.77 19.39
C SER A 41 38.33 87.57 20.80
N ALA A 42 37.10 87.07 20.92
CA ALA A 42 36.46 86.76 22.19
C ALA A 42 37.26 85.74 23.00
N THR A 43 37.22 85.85 24.33
CA THR A 43 37.95 84.93 25.20
C THR A 43 37.40 83.52 25.09
N ILE A 44 38.23 82.51 25.39
CA ILE A 44 37.79 81.10 25.32
C ILE A 44 36.58 80.84 26.23
N THR A 45 36.47 81.58 27.33
CA THR A 45 35.35 81.52 28.28
C THR A 45 34.03 81.96 27.62
N ASP A 46 34.04 82.97 26.77
CA ASP A 46 32.84 83.48 26.09
C ASP A 46 32.35 82.49 25.02
N TRP A 47 33.28 81.82 24.34
CA TRP A 47 32.97 80.72 23.43
C TRP A 47 32.38 79.51 24.15
N ILE A 48 32.91 79.16 25.32
CA ILE A 48 32.36 78.08 26.16
C ILE A 48 30.94 78.44 26.62
N ASN A 49 30.70 79.69 27.03
CA ASN A 49 29.37 80.15 27.44
C ASN A 49 28.37 80.09 26.29
N THR A 50 28.79 80.49 25.09
CA THR A 50 27.96 80.43 23.88
C THR A 50 27.61 78.98 23.50
N ALA A 51 28.60 78.08 23.52
CA ALA A 51 28.37 76.66 23.30
C ALA A 51 27.42 76.05 24.35
N THR A 52 27.55 76.47 25.61
CA THR A 52 26.66 76.04 26.71
C THR A 52 25.22 76.51 26.49
N TYR A 53 25.02 77.75 26.04
CA TYR A 53 23.69 78.28 25.70
C TYR A 53 23.02 77.45 24.60
N PHE A 54 23.72 77.19 23.49
CA PHE A 54 23.18 76.37 22.40
C PHE A 54 22.95 74.92 22.81
N ASN A 55 23.83 74.33 23.62
CA ASN A 55 23.63 72.98 24.13
C ASN A 55 22.35 72.88 24.96
N ASN A 56 22.10 73.86 25.83
CA ASN A 56 20.89 73.93 26.66
C ASN A 56 19.62 74.16 25.82
N LEU A 57 19.72 74.93 24.72
CA LEU A 57 18.60 75.18 23.80
C LEU A 57 18.28 73.96 22.92
N LEU A 58 19.31 73.32 22.36
CA LEU A 58 19.16 72.26 21.38
C LEU A 58 19.00 70.87 22.00
N SER A 59 19.53 70.62 23.21
CA SER A 59 19.44 69.31 23.88
C SER A 59 17.99 68.81 24.03
N PRO A 60 17.02 69.60 24.52
CA PRO A 60 15.63 69.16 24.61
C PRO A 60 15.02 68.80 23.25
N ILE A 61 15.40 69.54 22.20
CA ILE A 61 14.92 69.32 20.82
C ILE A 61 15.49 68.00 20.27
N PHE A 62 16.80 67.79 20.41
CA PHE A 62 17.43 66.55 19.97
C PHE A 62 16.89 65.33 20.72
N LEU A 63 16.71 65.44 22.04
CA LEU A 63 16.11 64.39 22.86
C LEU A 63 14.71 64.02 22.38
N PHE A 64 13.87 65.02 22.10
CA PHE A 64 12.53 64.80 21.55
C PHE A 64 12.56 64.07 20.21
N ILE A 65 13.47 64.47 19.30
CA ILE A 65 13.65 63.84 17.99
C ILE A 65 14.14 62.39 18.13
N THR A 66 15.07 62.14 19.05
CA THR A 66 15.55 60.79 19.36
C THR A 66 14.40 59.89 19.85
N ILE A 67 13.54 60.37 20.75
CA ILE A 67 12.36 59.61 21.21
C ILE A 67 11.42 59.30 20.04
N LEU A 68 11.18 60.27 19.15
CA LEU A 68 10.34 60.08 17.97
C LEU A 68 10.90 59.03 17.00
N LEU A 69 12.20 59.09 16.72
CA LEU A 69 12.89 58.11 15.88
C LEU A 69 12.86 56.72 16.50
N LEU A 70 13.06 56.62 17.81
CA LEU A 70 13.02 55.36 18.54
C LEU A 70 11.60 54.77 18.54
N TYR A 71 10.58 55.62 18.71
CA TYR A 71 9.17 55.21 18.61
C TYR A 71 8.81 54.67 17.22
N TRP A 72 9.23 55.34 16.14
CA TRP A 72 9.01 54.85 14.78
C TRP A 72 9.76 53.54 14.51
N THR A 73 11.03 53.46 14.93
CA THR A 73 11.81 52.22 14.79
C THR A 73 11.15 51.05 15.53
N TRP A 74 10.67 51.30 16.75
CA TRP A 74 9.95 50.29 17.54
C TRP A 74 8.65 49.85 16.87
N ARG A 75 7.87 50.80 16.34
CA ARG A 75 6.64 50.51 15.61
C ARG A 75 6.91 49.65 14.37
N ASP A 76 7.90 50.03 13.56
CA ASP A 76 8.25 49.30 12.33
C ASP A 76 8.75 47.88 12.66
N THR A 77 9.55 47.75 13.72
CA THR A 77 10.04 46.44 14.21
C THR A 77 8.87 45.56 14.66
N LYS A 78 7.90 46.13 15.38
CA LYS A 78 6.71 45.40 15.83
C LYS A 78 5.85 44.94 14.65
N GLU A 79 5.63 45.79 13.65
CA GLU A 79 4.87 45.44 12.44
C GLU A 79 5.57 44.33 11.63
N ALA A 80 6.89 44.42 11.48
CA ALA A 80 7.69 43.40 10.79
C ALA A 80 7.62 42.03 11.52
N LEU A 81 7.74 42.03 12.84
CA LEU A 81 7.61 40.82 13.66
C LEU A 81 6.22 40.20 13.54
N GLU A 82 5.16 41.01 13.54
CA GLU A 82 3.79 40.52 13.41
C GLU A 82 3.57 39.86 12.04
N ILE A 83 4.02 40.49 10.95
CA ILE A 83 3.96 39.92 9.60
C ILE A 83 4.74 38.59 9.54
N GLN A 84 5.97 38.56 10.07
CA GLN A 84 6.79 37.35 10.07
C GLN A 84 6.15 36.23 10.89
N SER A 85 5.54 36.55 12.03
CA SER A 85 4.84 35.57 12.86
C SER A 85 3.63 34.98 12.15
N ASN A 86 2.88 35.81 11.43
CA ASN A 86 1.73 35.40 10.64
C ASN A 86 2.16 34.51 9.47
N GLU A 87 3.22 34.88 8.74
CA GLU A 87 3.77 34.07 7.66
C GLU A 87 4.25 32.71 8.15
N LEU A 88 4.98 32.66 9.27
CA LEU A 88 5.41 31.39 9.89
C LEU A 88 4.22 30.53 10.31
N SER A 89 3.15 31.14 10.82
CA SER A 89 1.94 30.41 11.20
C SER A 89 1.24 29.78 9.98
N LEU A 90 1.21 30.50 8.85
CA LEU A 90 0.66 30.02 7.59
C LEU A 90 1.50 28.88 7.02
N GLN A 91 2.83 29.06 6.96
CA GLN A 91 3.75 28.01 6.52
C GLN A 91 3.62 26.73 7.36
N ARG A 92 3.48 26.85 8.69
CA ARG A 92 3.25 25.68 9.56
C ARG A 92 1.94 24.96 9.25
N ARG A 93 0.87 25.71 8.93
CA ARG A 93 -0.42 25.13 8.54
C ARG A 93 -0.31 24.40 7.21
N GLU A 94 0.34 25.00 6.21
CA GLU A 94 0.58 24.38 4.90
C GLU A 94 1.44 23.12 5.02
N LEU A 95 2.53 23.17 5.79
CA LEU A 95 3.38 22.00 6.04
C LEU A 95 2.60 20.88 6.74
N LYS A 96 1.76 21.20 7.72
CA LYS A 96 0.91 20.20 8.39
C LYS A 96 -0.10 19.58 7.41
N SER A 97 -0.72 20.40 6.56
CA SER A 97 -1.63 19.92 5.52
C SER A 97 -0.91 18.99 4.53
N ASN A 98 0.24 19.42 4.00
CA ASN A 98 1.04 18.65 3.05
C ASN A 98 1.51 17.32 3.64
N ARG A 99 1.93 17.29 4.91
CA ARG A 99 2.26 16.03 5.60
C ARG A 99 1.08 15.07 5.63
N SER A 100 -0.11 15.55 5.99
CA SER A 100 -1.31 14.70 6.03
C SER A 100 -1.72 14.16 4.65
N ILE A 101 -1.53 14.96 3.59
CA ILE A 101 -1.79 14.54 2.21
C ILE A 101 -0.77 13.47 1.79
N HIS A 102 0.51 13.70 2.07
CA HIS A 102 1.58 12.76 1.74
C HIS A 102 1.42 11.43 2.49
N GLU A 103 1.04 11.46 3.77
CA GLU A 103 0.74 10.25 4.55
C GLU A 103 -0.44 9.47 3.95
N LYS A 104 -1.52 10.16 3.54
CA LYS A 104 -2.65 9.51 2.84
C LYS A 104 -2.23 8.90 1.50
N GLN A 105 -1.37 9.58 0.73
CA GLN A 105 -0.85 9.06 -0.53
C GLN A 105 -0.02 7.80 -0.32
N LEU A 106 0.89 7.81 0.66
CA LEU A 106 1.68 6.63 1.04
C LEU A 106 0.80 5.46 1.46
N GLN A 107 -0.24 5.70 2.26
CA GLN A 107 -1.18 4.65 2.67
C GLN A 107 -1.98 4.09 1.49
N THR A 108 -2.39 4.93 0.54
CA THR A 108 -3.07 4.48 -0.67
C THR A 108 -2.13 3.68 -1.58
N GLN A 109 -0.86 4.10 -1.69
CA GLN A 109 0.13 3.38 -2.49
C GLN A 109 0.43 2.01 -1.89
N LYS A 110 0.71 1.93 -0.58
CA LYS A 110 0.91 0.64 0.11
C LYS A 110 -0.25 -0.33 -0.12
N ARG A 111 -1.48 0.18 -0.04
CA ARG A 111 -2.68 -0.63 -0.32
C ARG A 111 -2.75 -1.14 -1.76
N LYS A 112 -2.39 -0.30 -2.74
CA LYS A 112 -2.32 -0.74 -4.14
C LYS A 112 -1.25 -1.80 -4.35
N ASP A 113 -0.07 -1.61 -3.77
CA ASP A 113 1.03 -2.57 -3.86
C ASP A 113 0.64 -3.92 -3.21
N ASP A 114 -0.03 -3.88 -2.05
CA ASP A 114 -0.53 -5.07 -1.36
C ASP A 114 -1.57 -5.83 -2.18
N LEU A 115 -2.47 -5.11 -2.87
CA LEU A 115 -3.46 -5.70 -3.77
C LEU A 115 -2.80 -6.31 -5.01
N ASP A 116 -1.84 -5.62 -5.62
CA ASP A 116 -1.12 -6.12 -6.81
C ASP A 116 -0.29 -7.37 -6.47
N ILE A 117 0.34 -7.42 -5.28
CA ILE A 117 1.01 -8.61 -4.76
C ILE A 117 0.02 -9.76 -4.55
N PHE A 118 -1.18 -9.47 -4.03
CA PHE A 118 -2.22 -10.47 -3.85
C PHE A 118 -2.71 -11.04 -5.18
N SER A 119 -3.10 -10.18 -6.13
CA SER A 119 -3.58 -10.56 -7.46
C SER A 119 -2.57 -11.43 -8.19
N ARG A 120 -1.28 -11.03 -8.20
CA ARG A 120 -0.21 -11.85 -8.78
C ARG A 120 -0.08 -13.22 -8.13
N ARG A 121 -0.15 -13.31 -6.80
CA ARG A 121 -0.04 -14.58 -6.06
C ARG A 121 -1.23 -15.49 -6.29
N ILE A 122 -2.43 -14.94 -6.38
CA ILE A 122 -3.63 -15.72 -6.70
C ILE A 122 -3.55 -16.25 -8.12
N ASN A 123 -3.19 -15.41 -9.10
CA ASN A 123 -3.02 -15.84 -10.49
C ASN A 123 -1.90 -16.89 -10.66
N GLU A 124 -0.77 -16.71 -9.97
CA GLU A 124 0.27 -17.74 -9.90
C GLU A 124 -0.23 -19.03 -9.22
N LEU A 125 -1.04 -18.90 -8.18
CA LEU A 125 -1.59 -20.04 -7.49
C LEU A 125 -2.55 -20.79 -8.41
N ASP A 126 -3.50 -20.12 -9.07
CA ASP A 126 -4.45 -20.69 -10.02
C ASP A 126 -3.78 -21.46 -11.16
N LYS A 127 -2.85 -20.81 -11.86
CA LYS A 127 -2.04 -21.45 -12.92
C LYS A 127 -1.34 -22.70 -12.43
N ASN A 128 -0.90 -22.69 -11.18
CA ASN A 128 -0.25 -23.83 -10.58
C ASN A 128 -1.22 -24.76 -9.87
N PHE A 129 -2.47 -24.40 -9.61
CA PHE A 129 -3.35 -25.16 -8.73
C PHE A 129 -3.75 -26.46 -9.42
N VAL A 130 -4.11 -26.30 -10.69
CA VAL A 130 -4.66 -27.33 -11.56
C VAL A 130 -3.69 -27.72 -12.69
N SER A 131 -2.53 -27.05 -12.84
CA SER A 131 -1.60 -27.36 -13.94
C SER A 131 -1.37 -28.86 -14.10
N VAL A 132 -1.40 -29.28 -15.37
CA VAL A 132 -1.16 -30.66 -15.82
C VAL A 132 -0.01 -31.23 -15.00
N LEU A 133 -0.31 -32.32 -14.29
CA LEU A 133 0.66 -33.06 -13.51
C LEU A 133 1.95 -33.18 -14.32
N SER A 134 3.04 -32.59 -13.83
CA SER A 134 4.29 -32.69 -14.56
C SER A 134 4.67 -34.16 -14.66
N GLU A 135 5.42 -34.54 -15.71
CA GLU A 135 5.91 -35.92 -15.86
C GLU A 135 6.63 -36.41 -14.58
N ARG A 136 7.29 -35.48 -13.88
CA ARG A 136 7.90 -35.71 -12.57
C ARG A 136 6.86 -36.01 -11.48
N ASP A 137 5.76 -35.27 -11.41
CA ASP A 137 4.71 -35.51 -10.40
C ASP A 137 4.02 -36.85 -10.66
N LEU A 138 3.78 -37.19 -11.93
CA LEU A 138 3.27 -38.50 -12.32
C LEU A 138 4.21 -39.63 -11.90
N MET A 139 5.53 -39.48 -12.06
CA MET A 139 6.50 -40.46 -11.58
C MET A 139 6.38 -40.77 -10.08
N TYR A 140 5.92 -39.82 -9.26
CA TYR A 140 5.68 -40.04 -7.83
C TYR A 140 4.26 -40.56 -7.52
N ILE A 141 3.28 -40.14 -8.32
CA ILE A 141 1.85 -40.43 -8.11
C ILE A 141 1.48 -41.82 -8.66
N LEU A 142 1.96 -42.18 -9.86
CA LEU A 142 1.61 -43.44 -10.52
C LEU A 142 1.96 -44.69 -9.71
N PRO A 143 3.16 -44.80 -9.10
CA PRO A 143 3.49 -46.00 -8.34
C PRO A 143 2.55 -46.23 -7.16
N ARG A 144 2.11 -45.15 -6.49
CA ARG A 144 1.12 -45.22 -5.41
C ARG A 144 -0.26 -45.58 -5.92
N PHE A 145 -0.66 -45.02 -7.06
CA PHE A 145 -1.90 -45.35 -7.74
C PHE A 145 -1.96 -46.82 -8.12
N LEU A 146 -0.93 -47.32 -8.79
CA LEU A 146 -0.83 -48.71 -9.24
C LEU A 146 -0.79 -49.68 -8.06
N ALA A 147 -0.08 -49.33 -6.98
CA ALA A 147 -0.10 -50.13 -5.76
C ALA A 147 -1.50 -50.16 -5.12
N ALA A 148 -2.22 -49.04 -5.11
CA ALA A 148 -3.58 -48.98 -4.59
C ALA A 148 -4.55 -49.82 -5.44
N LEU A 149 -4.45 -49.76 -6.76
CA LEU A 149 -5.24 -50.60 -7.67
C LEU A 149 -4.92 -52.08 -7.49
N HIS A 150 -3.63 -52.43 -7.42
CA HIS A 150 -3.17 -53.81 -7.26
C HIS A 150 -3.65 -54.41 -5.94
N ASN A 151 -3.52 -53.68 -4.82
CA ASN A 151 -3.95 -54.15 -3.51
C ASN A 151 -5.46 -54.40 -3.39
N ASN A 152 -6.24 -53.79 -4.27
CA ASN A 152 -7.69 -53.96 -4.30
C ASN A 152 -8.16 -54.94 -5.40
N ASN A 153 -7.24 -55.62 -6.12
CA ASN A 153 -7.53 -56.47 -7.29
C ASN A 153 -8.22 -55.74 -8.46
N LEU A 154 -8.04 -54.42 -8.57
CA LEU A 154 -8.72 -53.57 -9.56
C LEU A 154 -7.84 -53.16 -10.73
N LEU A 155 -6.55 -53.48 -10.67
CA LEU A 155 -5.56 -53.08 -11.68
C LEU A 155 -5.94 -53.58 -13.08
N GLU A 156 -6.39 -54.83 -13.18
CA GLU A 156 -6.73 -55.49 -14.44
C GLU A 156 -8.01 -54.91 -15.04
N ASP A 157 -9.05 -54.72 -14.23
CA ASP A 157 -10.32 -54.09 -14.63
C ASP A 157 -10.16 -52.64 -15.09
N CYS A 158 -9.26 -51.91 -14.45
CA CYS A 158 -8.95 -50.52 -14.78
C CYS A 158 -8.16 -50.44 -16.09
N TYR A 159 -7.15 -51.32 -16.25
CA TYR A 159 -6.33 -51.38 -17.45
C TYR A 159 -7.14 -51.72 -18.72
N ILE A 160 -8.02 -52.72 -18.65
CA ILE A 160 -8.82 -53.19 -19.79
C ILE A 160 -9.66 -52.05 -20.41
N LYS A 161 -10.21 -51.15 -19.60
CA LYS A 161 -11.07 -50.06 -20.09
C LYS A 161 -10.34 -48.79 -20.47
N VAL A 162 -9.28 -48.41 -19.76
CA VAL A 162 -8.45 -47.25 -20.17
C VAL A 162 -7.83 -47.53 -21.54
N MET A 163 -7.50 -48.79 -21.80
CA MET A 163 -6.85 -49.23 -23.02
C MET A 163 -7.82 -50.00 -23.92
N ASP A 164 -9.07 -49.53 -24.07
CA ASP A 164 -10.20 -50.10 -24.84
C ASP A 164 -9.86 -50.72 -26.24
N GLN A 165 -8.63 -50.52 -26.71
CA GLN A 165 -8.06 -50.95 -27.98
C GLN A 165 -6.93 -52.01 -27.90
N VAL A 166 -6.52 -52.45 -26.71
CA VAL A 166 -5.31 -53.27 -26.53
C VAL A 166 -5.66 -54.66 -26.00
N ARG A 167 -6.02 -55.58 -26.90
CA ARG A 167 -6.01 -57.04 -26.66
C ARG A 167 -4.56 -57.50 -26.46
N VAL A 168 -3.97 -57.23 -25.30
CA VAL A 168 -2.66 -57.76 -24.93
C VAL A 168 -2.85 -58.84 -23.88
N VAL A 169 -2.26 -60.00 -24.16
CA VAL A 169 -2.05 -61.10 -23.21
C VAL A 169 -1.17 -60.56 -22.09
N GLU A 170 -1.73 -60.46 -20.87
CA GLU A 170 -1.07 -60.04 -19.61
C GLU A 170 0.03 -58.97 -19.78
N PRO A 171 -0.33 -57.68 -19.82
CA PRO A 171 0.65 -56.62 -19.93
C PRO A 171 1.55 -56.58 -18.69
N ASP A 172 2.87 -56.52 -18.92
CA ASP A 172 3.85 -56.18 -17.89
C ASP A 172 3.43 -54.87 -17.18
N VAL A 173 3.55 -54.84 -15.85
CA VAL A 173 3.24 -53.68 -14.98
C VAL A 173 3.92 -52.41 -15.51
N LYS A 174 5.13 -52.53 -16.07
CA LYS A 174 5.85 -51.42 -16.70
C LYS A 174 5.12 -50.86 -17.91
N GLN A 175 4.54 -51.72 -18.74
CA GLN A 175 3.75 -51.34 -19.91
C GLN A 175 2.42 -50.70 -19.49
N MET A 176 1.76 -51.25 -18.45
CA MET A 176 0.55 -50.64 -17.87
C MET A 176 0.80 -49.23 -17.36
N THR A 177 1.89 -49.06 -16.60
CA THR A 177 2.36 -47.77 -16.09
C THR A 177 2.55 -46.78 -17.24
N MET A 178 3.27 -47.18 -18.30
CA MET A 178 3.55 -46.29 -19.44
C MET A 178 2.28 -45.88 -20.20
N ASN A 179 1.32 -46.79 -20.33
CA ASN A 179 0.05 -46.55 -21.00
C ASN A 179 -0.87 -45.63 -20.18
N ILE A 180 -0.96 -45.84 -18.87
CA ILE A 180 -1.70 -44.96 -17.95
C ILE A 180 -1.08 -43.57 -17.93
N SER A 181 0.26 -43.47 -17.89
CA SER A 181 0.95 -42.18 -18.01
C SER A 181 0.61 -41.48 -19.32
N LYS A 182 0.60 -42.19 -20.45
CA LYS A 182 0.21 -41.64 -21.75
C LYS A 182 -1.25 -41.18 -21.77
N TYR A 183 -2.16 -41.89 -21.14
CA TYR A 183 -3.56 -41.48 -21.04
C TYR A 183 -3.72 -40.19 -20.24
N ILE A 184 -3.00 -40.06 -19.12
CA ILE A 184 -3.01 -38.84 -18.31
C ILE A 184 -2.35 -37.66 -19.06
N TYR A 185 -1.35 -37.94 -19.91
CA TYR A 185 -0.62 -36.91 -20.66
C TYR A 185 -1.29 -36.51 -21.97
N ASN A 186 -2.06 -37.40 -22.59
CA ASN A 186 -2.85 -37.08 -23.76
C ASN A 186 -4.05 -36.22 -23.33
N GLU A 187 -4.32 -35.17 -24.08
CA GLU A 187 -5.10 -33.97 -23.73
C GLU A 187 -6.55 -34.16 -23.22
N THR A 188 -7.03 -35.39 -22.99
CA THR A 188 -8.39 -35.67 -22.52
C THR A 188 -8.54 -35.70 -21.00
N PHE A 189 -7.45 -35.73 -20.23
CA PHE A 189 -7.54 -35.75 -18.77
C PHE A 189 -7.49 -34.33 -18.18
N ASN A 190 -8.65 -33.84 -17.72
CA ASN A 190 -8.73 -32.59 -16.98
C ASN A 190 -8.51 -32.85 -15.48
N THR A 191 -7.40 -32.35 -14.96
CA THR A 191 -7.06 -32.41 -13.53
C THR A 191 -8.06 -31.67 -12.66
N ASP A 192 -8.73 -30.65 -13.20
CA ASP A 192 -9.77 -29.90 -12.49
C ASP A 192 -10.96 -30.79 -12.17
N ASP A 193 -11.49 -31.43 -13.21
CA ASP A 193 -12.65 -32.31 -13.13
C ASP A 193 -12.35 -33.47 -12.17
N ALA A 194 -11.13 -34.02 -12.22
CA ALA A 194 -10.70 -35.07 -11.29
C ALA A 194 -10.72 -34.63 -9.82
N ILE A 195 -10.22 -33.44 -9.52
CA ILE A 195 -10.23 -32.88 -8.17
C ILE A 195 -11.68 -32.59 -7.73
N LYS A 196 -12.48 -31.96 -8.58
CA LYS A 196 -13.88 -31.62 -8.29
C LYS A 196 -14.74 -32.86 -8.05
N ASP A 197 -14.64 -33.85 -8.93
CA ASP A 197 -15.39 -35.11 -8.83
C ASP A 197 -15.06 -35.85 -7.53
N TYR A 198 -13.76 -35.95 -7.19
CA TYR A 198 -13.37 -36.53 -5.92
C TYR A 198 -13.89 -35.72 -4.73
N LEU A 199 -13.79 -34.39 -4.74
CA LEU A 199 -14.25 -33.57 -3.62
C LEU A 199 -15.75 -33.72 -3.41
N LYS A 200 -16.56 -33.65 -4.47
CA LYS A 200 -18.02 -33.86 -4.45
C LYS A 200 -18.38 -35.21 -3.82
N LEU A 201 -17.68 -36.27 -4.20
CA LEU A 201 -17.87 -37.60 -3.62
C LEU A 201 -17.42 -37.67 -2.15
N SER A 202 -16.33 -37.00 -1.80
CA SER A 202 -15.77 -37.00 -0.43
C SER A 202 -16.63 -36.25 0.59
N ILE A 203 -17.46 -35.31 0.11
CA ILE A 203 -18.45 -34.61 0.93
C ILE A 203 -19.66 -35.52 1.20
N THR A 204 -20.10 -36.27 0.19
CA THR A 204 -21.30 -37.12 0.26
C THR A 204 -21.05 -38.45 0.96
N HIS A 205 -19.82 -38.96 0.94
CA HIS A 205 -19.50 -40.30 1.45
C HIS A 205 -18.32 -40.27 2.42
N ASN A 206 -18.35 -41.17 3.41
CA ASN A 206 -17.22 -41.33 4.33
C ASN A 206 -15.95 -41.71 3.54
N LYS A 207 -14.86 -40.94 3.75
CA LYS A 207 -13.56 -41.10 3.08
C LYS A 207 -13.02 -42.54 3.10
N GLN A 208 -13.36 -43.33 4.12
CA GLN A 208 -12.91 -44.72 4.25
C GLN A 208 -13.70 -45.72 3.37
N CYS A 209 -14.92 -45.38 2.97
CA CYS A 209 -15.80 -46.25 2.16
C CYS A 209 -15.89 -45.81 0.70
N LEU A 210 -15.30 -44.68 0.34
CA LEU A 210 -15.47 -44.02 -0.96
C LEU A 210 -15.06 -44.90 -2.14
N LEU A 211 -13.97 -45.67 -2.00
CA LEU A 211 -13.55 -46.64 -3.02
C LEU A 211 -14.56 -47.78 -3.18
N ALA A 212 -14.98 -48.40 -2.08
CA ALA A 212 -15.96 -49.50 -2.12
C ALA A 212 -17.27 -49.06 -2.78
N HIS A 213 -17.71 -47.83 -2.48
CA HIS A 213 -18.95 -47.29 -3.00
C HIS A 213 -18.86 -46.86 -4.47
N LEU A 214 -17.71 -46.33 -4.91
CA LEU A 214 -17.45 -46.04 -6.32
C LEU A 214 -17.58 -47.27 -7.22
N PHE A 215 -17.19 -48.45 -6.72
CA PHE A 215 -17.32 -49.70 -7.46
C PHE A 215 -18.74 -50.26 -7.49
N GLU A 216 -19.59 -49.87 -6.53
CA GLU A 216 -20.99 -50.32 -6.46
C GLU A 216 -21.93 -49.45 -7.31
N ILE A 217 -21.65 -48.14 -7.42
CA ILE A 217 -22.59 -47.17 -7.99
C ILE A 217 -22.40 -46.92 -9.48
N ASP A 218 -21.16 -46.94 -9.98
CA ASP A 218 -20.88 -46.35 -11.29
C ASP A 218 -20.57 -47.39 -12.37
N GLU A 219 -21.44 -47.49 -13.38
CA GLU A 219 -21.20 -48.29 -14.59
C GLU A 219 -20.06 -47.70 -15.44
N HIS A 220 -19.82 -46.39 -15.32
CA HIS A 220 -18.79 -45.65 -16.05
C HIS A 220 -17.46 -45.69 -15.30
N ARG A 221 -16.76 -46.82 -15.41
CA ARG A 221 -15.41 -47.04 -14.86
C ARG A 221 -14.36 -45.96 -15.21
N SER A 222 -14.58 -45.11 -16.23
CA SER A 222 -13.74 -43.92 -16.50
C SER A 222 -13.87 -42.85 -15.42
N HIS A 223 -15.07 -42.67 -14.85
CA HIS A 223 -15.29 -41.74 -13.74
C HIS A 223 -14.58 -42.23 -12.47
N ILE A 224 -14.63 -43.54 -12.18
CA ILE A 224 -13.86 -44.14 -11.06
C ILE A 224 -12.38 -43.79 -11.18
N PHE A 225 -11.81 -43.92 -12.38
CA PHE A 225 -10.41 -43.58 -12.64
C PHE A 225 -10.11 -42.10 -12.38
N THR A 226 -10.96 -41.20 -12.88
CA THR A 226 -10.88 -39.75 -12.63
C THR A 226 -10.90 -39.41 -11.14
N VAL A 227 -11.83 -40.01 -10.40
CA VAL A 227 -11.96 -39.81 -8.95
C VAL A 227 -10.75 -40.34 -8.17
N MET A 228 -10.21 -41.49 -8.56
CA MET A 228 -9.00 -42.03 -7.93
C MET A 228 -7.78 -41.14 -8.15
N ILE A 229 -7.62 -40.57 -9.35
CA ILE A 229 -6.55 -39.60 -9.60
C ILE A 229 -6.77 -38.35 -8.74
N GLY A 230 -8.00 -37.84 -8.66
CA GLY A 230 -8.37 -36.74 -7.77
C GLY A 230 -7.98 -36.99 -6.32
N GLN A 231 -8.27 -38.19 -5.80
CA GLN A 231 -7.89 -38.60 -4.45
C GLN A 231 -6.38 -38.52 -4.24
N ILE A 232 -5.59 -39.02 -5.19
CA ILE A 232 -4.13 -39.05 -5.04
C ILE A 232 -3.54 -37.65 -5.16
N LEU A 233 -4.07 -36.85 -6.08
CA LEU A 233 -3.73 -35.44 -6.23
C LEU A 233 -3.91 -34.69 -4.92
N ILE A 234 -5.09 -34.80 -4.31
CA ILE A 234 -5.42 -34.10 -3.06
C ILE A 234 -4.54 -34.57 -1.90
N ASN A 235 -4.21 -35.85 -1.86
CA ASN A 235 -3.35 -36.40 -0.82
C ASN A 235 -1.85 -36.10 -1.05
N SER A 236 -1.47 -35.56 -2.20
CA SER A 236 -0.09 -35.22 -2.51
C SER A 236 0.44 -34.07 -1.65
N ASN A 237 1.74 -34.10 -1.34
CA ASN A 237 2.38 -33.00 -0.60
C ASN A 237 2.36 -31.68 -1.37
N ILE A 238 2.32 -31.75 -2.71
CA ILE A 238 2.28 -30.58 -3.59
C ILE A 238 0.93 -29.88 -3.44
N PHE A 239 -0.17 -30.63 -3.54
CA PHE A 239 -1.50 -30.09 -3.36
C PHE A 239 -1.72 -29.52 -1.96
N LYS A 240 -1.27 -30.23 -0.91
CA LYS A 240 -1.31 -29.71 0.47
C LYS A 240 -0.59 -28.37 0.61
N ARG A 241 0.57 -28.18 -0.04
CA ARG A 241 1.27 -26.88 -0.04
C ARG A 241 0.47 -25.79 -0.75
N ARG A 242 -0.21 -26.12 -1.85
CA ARG A 242 -1.07 -25.20 -2.60
C ARG A 242 -2.28 -24.79 -1.75
N VAL A 243 -2.97 -25.73 -1.11
CA VAL A 243 -4.08 -25.46 -0.18
C VAL A 243 -3.62 -24.59 0.99
N ASN A 244 -2.48 -24.90 1.62
CA ASN A 244 -1.93 -24.05 2.68
C ASN A 244 -1.58 -22.63 2.19
N THR A 245 -1.20 -22.48 0.91
CA THR A 245 -0.93 -21.16 0.31
C THR A 245 -2.23 -20.41 0.07
N LEU A 246 -3.26 -21.10 -0.43
CA LEU A 246 -4.62 -20.56 -0.58
C LEU A 246 -5.17 -20.08 0.76
N GLU A 247 -5.11 -20.92 1.80
CA GLU A 247 -5.55 -20.60 3.16
C GLU A 247 -4.86 -19.33 3.70
N ARG A 248 -3.56 -19.18 3.46
CA ARG A 248 -2.82 -17.96 3.84
C ARG A 248 -3.26 -16.73 3.06
N LEU A 249 -3.69 -16.88 1.81
CA LEU A 249 -4.21 -15.77 1.00
C LEU A 249 -5.62 -15.40 1.45
N LEU A 250 -6.49 -16.37 1.70
CA LEU A 250 -7.83 -16.14 2.26
C LEU A 250 -7.75 -15.48 3.65
N GLY A 251 -6.85 -15.96 4.51
CA GLY A 251 -6.59 -15.35 5.81
C GLY A 251 -6.00 -13.94 5.75
N ARG A 252 -5.53 -13.47 4.59
CA ARG A 252 -5.19 -12.04 4.38
C ARG A 252 -6.42 -11.22 4.10
N ILE A 253 -7.39 -11.74 3.33
CA ILE A 253 -8.65 -11.06 3.04
C ILE A 253 -9.40 -10.75 4.34
N ASP A 254 -9.47 -11.73 5.24
CA ASP A 254 -10.12 -11.61 6.56
C ASP A 254 -9.51 -10.52 7.45
N ARG A 255 -8.20 -10.25 7.30
CA ARG A 255 -7.51 -9.19 8.08
C ARG A 255 -7.70 -7.79 7.51
N VAL A 256 -8.17 -7.68 6.27
CA VAL A 256 -8.45 -6.39 5.64
C VAL A 256 -9.81 -5.91 6.14
N SER A 257 -9.96 -4.60 6.35
CA SER A 257 -11.24 -4.04 6.77
C SER A 257 -12.34 -4.36 5.75
N ILE A 258 -13.57 -4.60 6.22
CA ILE A 258 -14.76 -4.94 5.41
C ILE A 258 -14.93 -4.04 4.17
N ALA A 259 -14.65 -2.74 4.30
CA ALA A 259 -14.76 -1.80 3.18
C ALA A 259 -13.80 -2.09 2.01
N PHE A 260 -12.78 -2.93 2.19
CA PHE A 260 -11.79 -3.29 1.18
C PHE A 260 -11.75 -4.78 0.87
N SER A 261 -12.36 -5.64 1.70
CA SER A 261 -12.40 -7.09 1.45
C SER A 261 -13.07 -7.41 0.11
N HIS A 262 -14.10 -6.65 -0.29
CA HIS A 262 -14.78 -6.81 -1.58
C HIS A 262 -13.81 -6.78 -2.77
N ILE A 263 -12.83 -5.87 -2.79
CA ILE A 263 -11.86 -5.77 -3.90
C ILE A 263 -10.97 -7.03 -3.97
N TYR A 264 -10.57 -7.55 -2.81
CA TYR A 264 -9.77 -8.80 -2.76
C TYR A 264 -10.60 -10.02 -3.17
N ILE A 265 -11.88 -10.01 -2.87
CA ILE A 265 -12.83 -11.06 -3.24
C ILE A 265 -13.11 -11.03 -4.74
N GLU A 266 -13.31 -9.84 -5.33
CA GLU A 266 -13.44 -9.67 -6.79
C GLU A 266 -12.17 -10.17 -7.52
N GLU A 267 -10.99 -9.84 -7.01
CA GLU A 267 -9.72 -10.36 -7.57
C GLU A 267 -9.57 -11.88 -7.40
N LEU A 268 -10.07 -12.43 -6.30
CA LEU A 268 -10.10 -13.87 -6.08
C LEU A 268 -11.03 -14.56 -7.09
N GLU A 269 -12.23 -14.04 -7.28
CA GLU A 269 -13.22 -14.53 -8.25
C GLU A 269 -12.71 -14.46 -9.69
N LEU A 270 -12.05 -13.36 -10.05
CA LEU A 270 -11.52 -13.15 -11.39
C LEU A 270 -10.42 -14.15 -11.75
N HIS A 271 -9.66 -14.61 -10.76
CA HIS A 271 -8.41 -15.33 -10.97
C HIS A 271 -8.39 -16.74 -10.38
N PHE A 272 -9.43 -17.18 -9.66
CA PHE A 272 -9.45 -18.50 -9.03
C PHE A 272 -10.87 -19.07 -9.02
N ASP A 273 -10.98 -20.37 -9.29
CA ASP A 273 -12.27 -21.05 -9.26
C ASP A 273 -12.83 -21.16 -7.84
N ILE A 274 -13.88 -20.38 -7.57
CA ILE A 274 -14.57 -20.35 -6.27
C ILE A 274 -15.22 -21.70 -5.96
N GLU A 275 -15.68 -22.47 -6.96
CA GLU A 275 -16.28 -23.79 -6.74
C GLU A 275 -15.29 -24.71 -6.00
N ILE A 276 -14.02 -24.69 -6.40
CA ILE A 276 -12.95 -25.48 -5.77
C ILE A 276 -12.76 -25.05 -4.31
N ILE A 277 -12.84 -23.75 -4.01
CA ILE A 277 -12.69 -23.23 -2.65
C ILE A 277 -13.77 -23.82 -1.74
N PHE A 278 -15.03 -23.79 -2.17
CA PHE A 278 -16.14 -24.36 -1.41
C PHE A 278 -16.02 -25.87 -1.28
N LEU A 279 -15.73 -26.58 -2.37
CA LEU A 279 -15.53 -28.02 -2.34
C LEU A 279 -14.42 -28.45 -1.39
N LEU A 280 -13.32 -27.68 -1.32
CA LEU A 280 -12.24 -27.93 -0.36
C LEU A 280 -12.64 -27.64 1.08
N SER A 281 -13.42 -26.58 1.30
CA SER A 281 -13.94 -26.22 2.62
C SER A 281 -14.90 -27.29 3.15
N ASP A 282 -15.90 -27.65 2.35
CA ASP A 282 -16.93 -28.61 2.70
C ASP A 282 -16.34 -30.03 2.91
N ALA A 283 -15.30 -30.38 2.15
CA ALA A 283 -14.56 -31.64 2.33
C ALA A 283 -13.57 -31.63 3.52
N GLY A 284 -13.43 -30.50 4.22
CA GLY A 284 -12.57 -30.32 5.39
C GLY A 284 -11.08 -30.23 5.09
N TYR A 285 -10.71 -29.85 3.87
CA TYR A 285 -9.31 -29.65 3.45
C TYR A 285 -8.85 -28.19 3.58
N LEU A 286 -9.79 -27.25 3.57
CA LEU A 286 -9.53 -25.81 3.68
C LEU A 286 -10.34 -25.23 4.83
N ASN A 287 -9.71 -24.40 5.65
CA ASN A 287 -10.43 -23.66 6.69
C ASN A 287 -10.64 -22.22 6.23
N ILE A 288 -11.88 -21.87 5.89
CA ILE A 288 -12.25 -20.50 5.52
C ILE A 288 -12.66 -19.75 6.79
N PRO A 289 -12.09 -18.57 7.07
CA PRO A 289 -12.55 -17.73 8.17
C PRO A 289 -14.07 -17.49 8.10
N GLU A 290 -14.81 -17.63 9.21
CA GLU A 290 -16.29 -17.55 9.22
C GLU A 290 -16.84 -16.28 8.57
N GLY A 291 -16.18 -15.14 8.82
CA GLY A 291 -16.57 -13.86 8.22
C GLY A 291 -16.41 -13.83 6.71
N LEU A 292 -15.41 -14.55 6.18
CA LEU A 292 -15.18 -14.67 4.74
C LEU A 292 -16.10 -15.73 4.11
N ASP A 293 -16.36 -16.85 4.79
CA ASP A 293 -17.26 -17.91 4.29
C ASP A 293 -18.67 -17.36 4.04
N THR A 294 -19.18 -16.53 4.96
CA THR A 294 -20.49 -15.88 4.82
C THR A 294 -20.52 -15.00 3.57
N VAL A 295 -19.51 -14.14 3.38
CA VAL A 295 -19.46 -13.21 2.24
C VAL A 295 -19.28 -13.96 0.92
N LEU A 296 -18.44 -15.00 0.88
CA LEU A 296 -18.23 -15.79 -0.32
C LEU A 296 -19.51 -16.51 -0.75
N ARG A 297 -20.31 -17.02 0.19
CA ARG A 297 -21.56 -17.73 -0.10
C ARG A 297 -22.72 -16.81 -0.53
N GLU A 298 -22.59 -15.50 -0.33
CA GLU A 298 -23.58 -14.49 -0.75
C GLU A 298 -23.37 -13.98 -2.19
N LEU A 299 -22.22 -14.30 -2.81
CA LEU A 299 -21.92 -14.00 -4.22
C LEU A 299 -22.64 -14.97 -5.16
#